data_AF-A0A370LE62-F1
#
_entry.id   AF-A0A370LE62-F1
#
_cell.length_a   1.000
_cell.length_b   1.000
_cell.length_c   1.000
_cell.angle_alpha   90.00
_cell.angle_beta   90.00
_cell.angle_gamma   90.00
#
_symmetry.space_group_name_H-M   'P 1'
#
loop_
_entity.id
_entity.type
_entity.pdbx_description
1 polymer ?
#
loop_
_entity_poly.entity_id
_entity_poly.type
_entity_poly.pdbx_seq_one_letter_code
_entity_poly.pdbx_strand_id
1 'polypeptide(L)'
;MKNHIDFMMKIQSNPYYPVPIEKYSELFDFVLTQNGMIYFERLKKEYDAGNDLSEDEKLYLSTLHLAYATMKKSVKECHEWQAYMFLIGEEVNIDKSGIKENLKSMNCIVDNPNYNPKLYKSHIIWKNDILDTIDPN
;
A
#
# COMPACT_ATOMS: atom_id res chain seq x y z
N MET A 1 -15.68 23.35 -3.95
CA MET A 1 -16.29 22.56 -2.85
C MET A 1 -16.87 21.21 -3.30
N LYS A 2 -17.74 21.15 -4.33
CA LYS A 2 -18.35 19.89 -4.80
C LYS A 2 -17.34 18.82 -5.25
N ASN A 3 -16.24 19.23 -5.89
CA ASN A 3 -15.18 18.32 -6.37
C ASN A 3 -14.32 17.74 -5.24
N HIS A 4 -14.06 18.51 -4.17
CA HIS A 4 -13.28 18.04 -3.02
C HIS A 4 -14.04 16.97 -2.22
N ILE A 5 -15.34 17.21 -1.97
CA ILE A 5 -16.19 16.22 -1.28
C ILE A 5 -16.30 14.93 -2.12
N ASP A 6 -16.52 15.05 -3.43
CA ASP A 6 -16.59 13.89 -4.34
C ASP A 6 -15.26 13.11 -4.40
N PHE A 7 -14.12 13.82 -4.43
CA PHE A 7 -12.80 13.20 -4.34
C PHE A 7 -12.64 12.39 -3.05
N MET A 8 -12.94 13.00 -1.91
CA MET A 8 -12.82 12.34 -0.61
C MET A 8 -13.74 11.12 -0.51
N MET A 9 -14.98 11.21 -1.01
CA MET A 9 -15.92 10.08 -1.05
C MET A 9 -15.40 8.93 -1.94
N LYS A 10 -14.80 9.24 -3.09
CA LYS A 10 -14.22 8.24 -3.99
C LYS A 10 -13.02 7.54 -3.37
N ILE A 11 -12.10 8.30 -2.75
CA ILE A 11 -10.95 7.72 -2.05
C ILE A 11 -11.39 6.87 -0.85
N GLN A 12 -12.38 7.34 -0.08
CA GLN A 12 -12.91 6.62 1.08
C GLN A 12 -13.61 5.30 0.70
N SER A 13 -14.18 5.23 -0.51
CA SER A 13 -14.81 4.00 -1.01
C SER A 13 -13.84 3.11 -1.79
N ASN A 14 -12.78 3.69 -2.37
CA ASN A 14 -11.77 3.02 -3.17
C ASN A 14 -10.44 3.82 -3.15
N PRO A 15 -9.44 3.39 -2.34
CA PRO A 15 -8.13 4.02 -2.25
C PRO A 15 -7.36 4.13 -3.57
N TYR A 16 -7.64 3.23 -4.52
CA TYR A 16 -6.99 3.17 -5.82
C TYR A 16 -7.93 3.56 -6.97
N TYR A 17 -8.98 4.34 -6.69
CA TYR A 17 -9.90 4.80 -7.72
C TYR A 17 -9.13 5.43 -8.90
N PRO A 18 -9.49 5.14 -10.17
CA PRO A 18 -10.67 4.41 -10.63
C PRO A 18 -10.47 2.89 -10.78
N VAL A 19 -9.39 2.31 -10.25
CA VAL A 19 -9.10 0.89 -10.42
C VAL A 19 -10.15 0.04 -9.67
N PRO A 20 -10.84 -0.90 -10.34
CA PRO A 20 -11.80 -1.77 -9.67
C PRO A 20 -11.13 -2.64 -8.60
N ILE A 21 -11.85 -2.96 -7.53
CA ILE A 21 -11.34 -3.76 -6.41
C ILE A 21 -10.88 -5.14 -6.88
N GLU A 22 -11.57 -5.73 -7.86
CA GLU A 22 -11.26 -7.03 -8.44
C GLU A 22 -9.85 -7.07 -9.06
N LYS A 23 -9.35 -5.90 -9.46
CA LYS A 23 -8.07 -5.64 -10.12
C LYS A 23 -6.94 -5.24 -9.17
N TYR A 24 -7.19 -5.14 -7.86
CA TYR A 24 -6.15 -4.73 -6.90
C TYR A 24 -4.93 -5.64 -6.90
N SER A 25 -5.11 -6.94 -7.08
CA SER A 25 -4.01 -7.91 -7.14
C SER A 25 -3.07 -7.71 -8.33
N GLU A 26 -3.41 -6.85 -9.29
CA GLU A 26 -2.61 -6.53 -10.48
C GLU A 26 -1.87 -5.17 -10.32
N LEU A 27 -2.07 -4.43 -9.22
CA LEU A 27 -1.58 -3.06 -9.04
C LEU A 27 -0.07 -2.95 -8.83
N PHE A 28 0.54 -3.96 -8.21
CA PHE A 28 1.94 -3.93 -7.79
C PHE A 28 2.71 -5.09 -8.38
N ASP A 29 4.01 -4.87 -8.58
CA ASP A 29 4.94 -5.81 -9.22
C ASP A 29 5.39 -6.94 -8.29
N PHE A 30 4.81 -7.04 -7.09
CA PHE A 30 5.09 -8.09 -6.11
C PHE A 30 3.81 -8.63 -5.48
N VAL A 31 3.87 -9.88 -5.03
CA VAL A 31 2.81 -10.55 -4.25
C VAL A 31 3.38 -11.23 -3.01
N LEU A 32 2.53 -11.38 -2.00
CA LEU A 32 2.87 -12.02 -0.73
C LEU A 32 3.01 -13.53 -0.90
N THR A 33 4.03 -14.13 -0.30
CA THR A 33 4.15 -15.60 -0.18
C THR A 33 3.54 -16.08 1.14
N GLN A 34 3.51 -17.40 1.34
CA GLN A 34 3.15 -17.97 2.66
C GLN A 34 4.12 -17.54 3.77
N ASN A 35 5.44 -17.51 3.49
CA ASN A 35 6.43 -17.01 4.44
C ASN A 35 6.22 -15.52 4.74
N GLY A 36 5.87 -14.75 3.71
CA GLY A 36 5.53 -13.33 3.86
C GLY A 36 4.32 -13.12 4.75
N MET A 37 3.29 -13.97 4.64
CA MET A 37 2.13 -13.91 5.52
C MET A 37 2.52 -14.16 6.99
N ILE A 38 3.31 -15.22 7.25
CA ILE A 38 3.77 -15.53 8.61
C ILE A 38 4.57 -14.36 9.18
N TYR A 39 5.46 -13.79 8.36
CA TYR A 39 6.31 -12.67 8.78
C TYR A 39 5.50 -11.37 9.00
N PHE A 40 4.52 -11.12 8.13
CA PHE A 40 3.57 -10.02 8.27
C PHE A 40 2.78 -10.13 9.58
N GLU A 41 2.18 -11.28 9.87
CA GLU A 41 1.42 -11.51 11.10
C GLU A 41 2.30 -11.32 12.35
N ARG A 42 3.55 -11.76 12.29
CA ARG A 42 4.54 -11.53 13.35
C ARG A 42 4.78 -10.04 13.57
N LEU A 43 5.21 -9.31 12.52
CA LEU A 43 5.51 -7.88 12.62
C LEU A 43 4.29 -7.07 13.05
N LYS A 44 3.11 -7.40 12.52
CA LYS A 44 1.86 -6.75 12.89
C LYS A 44 1.55 -6.97 14.37
N LYS A 45 1.73 -8.18 14.89
CA LYS A 45 1.52 -8.48 16.31
C LYS A 45 2.48 -7.70 17.22
N GLU A 46 3.75 -7.60 16.84
CA GLU A 46 4.76 -6.81 17.57
C GLU A 46 4.38 -5.32 17.59
N TYR A 47 4.00 -4.78 16.43
CA TYR A 47 3.52 -3.40 16.31
C TYR A 47 2.26 -3.15 17.16
N ASP A 48 1.25 -4.02 17.05
CA ASP A 48 -0.01 -3.90 17.80
C ASP A 48 0.20 -4.05 19.33
N ALA A 49 1.28 -4.72 19.75
CA ALA A 49 1.70 -4.81 21.15
C ALA A 49 2.47 -3.57 21.65
N GLY A 50 2.77 -2.60 20.77
CA GLY A 50 3.52 -1.39 21.09
C GLY A 50 5.03 -1.62 21.19
N ASN A 51 5.54 -2.73 20.65
CA ASN A 51 6.98 -2.97 20.62
C ASN A 51 7.64 -2.08 19.58
N ASP A 52 8.84 -1.57 19.90
CA ASP A 52 9.58 -0.72 18.98
C ASP A 52 10.20 -1.57 17.86
N LEU A 53 9.67 -1.39 16.66
CA LEU A 53 10.21 -2.02 15.45
C LEU A 53 11.38 -1.18 14.91
N SER A 54 12.42 -1.85 14.42
CA SER A 54 13.46 -1.14 13.67
C SER A 54 12.89 -0.42 12.44
N GLU A 55 13.62 0.56 11.91
CA GLU A 55 13.24 1.27 10.68
C GLU A 55 12.96 0.28 9.52
N ASP A 56 13.82 -0.73 9.35
CA ASP A 56 13.65 -1.78 8.35
C ASP A 56 12.38 -2.60 8.60
N GLU A 57 12.10 -2.97 9.84
CA GLU A 57 10.89 -3.72 10.19
C GLU A 57 9.60 -2.92 9.98
N LYS A 58 9.63 -1.60 10.22
CA LYS A 58 8.51 -0.71 9.90
C LYS A 58 8.26 -0.67 8.39
N LEU A 59 9.32 -0.55 7.59
CA LEU A 59 9.24 -0.56 6.13
C LEU A 59 8.84 -1.94 5.57
N TYR A 60 9.30 -3.03 6.20
CA TYR A 60 8.86 -4.39 5.89
C TYR A 60 7.38 -4.58 6.19
N LEU A 61 6.92 -4.17 7.38
CA LEU A 61 5.52 -4.24 7.76
C LEU A 61 4.64 -3.47 6.77
N SER A 62 5.03 -2.26 6.38
CA SER A 62 4.30 -1.50 5.36
C SER A 62 4.21 -2.24 4.02
N THR A 63 5.34 -2.73 3.51
CA THR A 63 5.39 -3.40 2.20
C THR A 63 4.55 -4.68 2.20
N LEU A 64 4.62 -5.46 3.29
CA LEU A 64 3.85 -6.70 3.44
C LEU A 64 2.36 -6.43 3.64
N HIS A 65 2.01 -5.38 4.40
CA HIS A 65 0.62 -4.98 4.59
C HIS A 65 -0.01 -4.53 3.26
N LEU A 66 0.73 -3.80 2.42
CA LEU A 66 0.27 -3.45 1.08
C LEU A 66 0.00 -4.69 0.21
N ALA A 67 0.93 -5.64 0.20
CA ALA A 67 0.75 -6.91 -0.52
C ALA A 67 -0.44 -7.71 0.03
N TYR A 68 -0.62 -7.73 1.36
CA TYR A 68 -1.77 -8.36 2.01
C TYR A 68 -3.10 -7.71 1.60
N ALA A 69 -3.19 -6.38 1.70
CA ALA A 69 -4.39 -5.62 1.39
C ALA A 69 -4.86 -5.81 -0.06
N THR A 70 -3.92 -5.78 -0.99
CA THR A 70 -4.18 -5.93 -2.44
C THR A 70 -4.52 -7.37 -2.81
N MET A 71 -3.87 -8.37 -2.20
CA MET A 71 -4.22 -9.78 -2.34
C MET A 71 -5.62 -10.06 -1.80
N LYS A 72 -5.99 -9.47 -0.65
CA LYS A 72 -7.33 -9.59 -0.06
C LYS A 72 -8.39 -8.80 -0.81
N LYS A 73 -7.99 -7.90 -1.72
CA LYS A 73 -8.89 -6.98 -2.45
C LYS A 73 -9.76 -6.20 -1.45
N SER A 74 -9.15 -5.73 -0.37
CA SER A 74 -9.86 -5.15 0.77
C SER A 74 -9.60 -3.66 0.89
N VAL A 75 -10.66 -2.85 0.69
CA VAL A 75 -10.61 -1.39 0.91
C VAL A 75 -10.24 -1.06 2.35
N LYS A 76 -10.78 -1.82 3.32
CA LYS A 76 -10.47 -1.66 4.76
C LYS A 76 -8.97 -1.81 5.01
N GLU A 77 -8.36 -2.87 4.48
CA GLU A 77 -6.93 -3.14 4.67
C GLU A 77 -6.07 -2.09 3.97
N CYS A 78 -6.48 -1.61 2.79
CA CYS A 78 -5.78 -0.52 2.11
C CYS A 78 -5.79 0.77 2.94
N HIS A 79 -6.91 1.09 3.60
CA HIS A 79 -6.97 2.24 4.51
C HIS A 79 -6.14 2.05 5.78
N GLU A 80 -6.15 0.84 6.36
CA GLU A 80 -5.30 0.52 7.51
C GLU A 80 -3.81 0.65 7.15
N TRP A 81 -3.41 0.18 5.97
CA TRP A 81 -2.06 0.38 5.46
C TRP A 81 -1.73 1.87 5.26
N GLN A 82 -2.64 2.67 4.68
CA GLN A 82 -2.43 4.12 4.52
C GLN A 82 -2.27 4.83 5.86
N ALA A 83 -3.09 4.48 6.85
CA ALA A 83 -2.99 5.02 8.20
C ALA A 83 -1.65 4.65 8.85
N TYR A 84 -1.22 3.39 8.70
CA TYR A 84 0.09 2.94 9.15
C TYR A 84 1.23 3.74 8.51
N MET A 85 1.20 3.92 7.18
CA MET A 85 2.19 4.71 6.44
C MET A 85 2.24 6.18 6.89
N PHE A 86 1.08 6.78 7.18
CA PHE A 86 1.01 8.13 7.71
C PHE A 86 1.68 8.22 9.08
N LEU A 87 1.44 7.23 9.97
CA LEU A 87 2.02 7.20 11.31
C LEU A 87 3.53 7.05 11.30
N ILE A 88 4.07 6.15 10.47
CA ILE A 88 5.53 5.91 10.44
C ILE A 88 6.29 6.89 9.55
N GLY A 89 5.60 7.68 8.71
CA GLY A 89 6.22 8.49 7.66
C GLY A 89 7.18 9.58 8.14
N GLU A 90 7.05 10.01 9.40
CA GLU A 90 7.99 10.95 10.04
C GLU A 90 9.19 10.23 10.70
N GLU A 91 9.09 8.91 10.90
CA GLU A 91 10.08 8.09 11.63
C GLU A 91 11.01 7.31 10.70
N VAL A 92 10.63 7.11 9.44
CA VAL A 92 11.36 6.25 8.50
C VAL A 92 11.64 6.96 7.18
N ASN A 93 12.74 6.59 6.53
CA ASN A 93 12.93 6.95 5.13
C ASN A 93 12.08 6.02 4.24
N ILE A 94 10.92 6.47 3.79
CA ILE A 94 10.02 5.68 2.92
C ILE A 94 10.63 5.31 1.56
N ASP A 95 11.64 6.07 1.12
CA ASP A 95 12.37 5.83 -0.13
C ASP A 95 13.65 5.00 0.08
N LYS A 96 13.82 4.42 1.26
CA LYS A 96 14.97 3.56 1.58
C LYS A 96 15.04 2.40 0.58
N SER A 97 16.16 2.32 -0.13
CA SER A 97 16.42 1.26 -1.09
C SER A 97 16.71 -0.08 -0.39
N GLY A 98 16.51 -1.19 -1.10
CA GLY A 98 16.82 -2.53 -0.59
C GLY A 98 15.69 -3.21 0.18
N ILE A 99 14.61 -2.52 0.53
CA ILE A 99 13.50 -3.09 1.31
C ILE A 99 12.82 -4.25 0.59
N LYS A 100 12.48 -4.07 -0.70
CA LYS A 100 11.87 -5.14 -1.52
C LYS A 100 12.86 -6.26 -1.79
N GLU A 101 14.12 -5.93 -2.03
CA GLU A 101 15.20 -6.89 -2.28
C GLU A 101 15.43 -7.81 -1.07
N ASN A 102 15.42 -7.23 0.14
CA ASN A 102 15.52 -7.98 1.40
C ASN A 102 14.30 -8.89 1.60
N LEU A 103 13.08 -8.39 1.37
CA LEU A 103 11.88 -9.22 1.47
C LEU A 103 11.86 -10.36 0.43
N LYS A 104 12.41 -10.13 -0.77
CA LYS A 104 12.60 -11.19 -1.78
C LYS A 104 13.62 -12.23 -1.34
N SER A 105 14.76 -11.80 -0.79
CA SER A 105 15.80 -12.73 -0.31
C SER A 105 15.32 -13.58 0.89
N MET A 106 14.42 -13.02 1.71
CA MET A 106 13.70 -13.72 2.78
C MET A 106 12.51 -14.57 2.27
N ASN A 107 12.29 -14.64 0.96
CA ASN A 107 11.14 -15.31 0.33
C ASN A 107 9.78 -14.84 0.89
N CYS A 108 9.67 -13.59 1.34
CA CYS A 108 8.43 -13.01 1.88
C CYS A 108 7.54 -12.45 0.77
N ILE A 109 8.15 -11.94 -0.30
CA ILE A 109 7.47 -11.51 -1.52
C ILE A 109 8.14 -12.11 -2.74
N VAL A 110 7.38 -12.25 -3.83
CA VAL A 110 7.88 -12.67 -5.14
C VAL A 110 7.33 -11.74 -6.22
N ASP A 111 7.93 -11.78 -7.41
CA ASP A 111 7.41 -11.02 -8.56
C ASP A 111 5.97 -11.42 -8.87
N ASN A 112 5.13 -10.43 -9.14
CA ASN A 112 3.73 -10.65 -9.48
C ASN A 112 3.60 -10.97 -10.97
N PRO A 113 3.23 -12.20 -11.36
CA PRO A 113 3.07 -12.56 -12.77
C PRO A 113 1.91 -11.83 -13.45
N ASN A 114 0.98 -11.26 -12.66
CA ASN A 114 -0.20 -10.56 -13.14
C ASN A 114 -0.07 -9.03 -13.03
N TYR A 115 1.13 -8.51 -12.78
CA TYR A 115 1.34 -7.08 -12.65
C TYR A 115 0.93 -6.33 -13.92
N ASN A 116 0.09 -5.31 -13.74
CA ASN A 116 -0.37 -4.43 -14.82
C ASN A 116 -0.06 -2.96 -14.48
N PRO A 117 1.08 -2.42 -14.97
CA PRO A 117 1.48 -1.04 -14.65
C PRO A 117 0.47 0.02 -15.13
N LYS A 118 -0.40 -0.31 -16.10
CA LYS A 118 -1.42 0.62 -16.59
C LYS A 118 -2.48 0.92 -15.52
N LEU A 119 -2.77 -0.02 -14.62
CA LEU A 119 -3.76 0.17 -13.56
C LEU A 119 -3.28 1.23 -12.56
N TYR A 120 -2.07 1.07 -12.04
CA TYR A 120 -1.52 2.06 -11.12
C TYR A 120 -1.36 3.42 -11.79
N LYS A 121 -0.92 3.46 -13.06
CA LYS A 121 -0.89 4.70 -13.85
C LYS A 121 -2.26 5.37 -13.96
N SER A 122 -3.34 4.60 -14.14
CA SER A 122 -4.69 5.17 -14.22
C SER A 122 -5.13 5.84 -12.92
N HIS A 123 -4.77 5.26 -11.76
CA HIS A 123 -5.00 5.86 -10.46
C HIS A 123 -4.24 7.18 -10.30
N ILE A 124 -2.96 7.22 -10.67
CA ILE A 124 -2.13 8.42 -10.58
C ILE A 124 -2.65 9.56 -11.46
N ILE A 125 -3.01 9.26 -12.71
CA ILE A 125 -3.58 10.25 -13.63
C ILE A 125 -4.86 10.85 -13.03
N TRP A 126 -5.80 10.00 -12.61
CA TRP A 126 -7.05 10.48 -12.01
C TRP A 126 -6.80 11.32 -10.76
N LYS A 127 -5.88 10.89 -9.88
CA LYS A 127 -5.55 11.61 -8.66
C LYS A 127 -5.02 13.01 -8.99
N ASN A 128 -4.10 13.13 -9.94
CA ASN A 128 -3.51 14.40 -10.33
C ASN A 128 -4.54 15.31 -11.01
N ASP A 129 -5.32 14.78 -11.95
CA ASP A 129 -6.40 15.53 -12.62
C ASP A 129 -7.39 16.14 -11.60
N ILE A 130 -7.72 15.38 -10.55
CA ILE A 130 -8.62 15.88 -9.51
C ILE A 130 -7.94 16.90 -8.60
N LEU A 131 -6.67 16.70 -8.22
CA LEU A 131 -5.93 17.68 -7.41
C LEU A 131 -5.80 19.03 -8.14
N ASP A 132 -5.48 19.02 -9.44
CA ASP A 132 -5.41 20.22 -10.28
C ASP A 132 -6.75 20.97 -10.34
N THR A 133 -7.88 20.25 -10.22
CA THR A 133 -9.21 20.89 -10.18
C THR A 133 -9.64 21.38 -8.80
N ILE A 134 -9.02 20.88 -7.72
CA ILE A 134 -9.31 21.27 -6.34
C ILE A 134 -8.46 22.47 -5.93
N ASP A 135 -7.22 22.53 -6.40
CA ASP A 135 -6.26 23.61 -6.18
C ASP A 135 -5.78 24.18 -7.52
N PRO A 136 -6.63 24.94 -8.23
CA PRO A 136 -6.33 25.41 -9.57
C PRO A 136 -5.46 26.69 -9.53
N ASN A 137 -4.30 26.67 -8.86
CA ASN A 137 -3.39 27.82 -8.67
C ASN A 137 -4.06 29.18 -8.30
#